data_AF-A0A6N7AG89-F1
#
_entry.id   AF-A0A6N7AG89-F1
#
_cell.length_a   1.000
_cell.length_b   1.000
_cell.length_c   1.000
_cell.angle_alpha   90.00
_cell.angle_beta   90.00
_cell.angle_gamma   90.00
#
_symmetry.space_group_name_H-M   'P 1'
#
loop_
_entity.id
_entity.type
_entity.pdbx_description
1 polymer ?
#
loop_
_entity_poly.entity_id
_entity_poly.type
_entity_poly.pdbx_seq_one_letter_code
_entity_poly.pdbx_strand_id
1 'polypeptide(L)'
;MPASRRYEPVRRFEEGTESNKDKEGKLLSTLPLYLAYVATAVGLLGGFTVVYMYITPYHEVRLIRAGNRAAAFSLGGVLIGFGLVLASTAAHSVNLLDMVLWGAVALAFQILVFFAAALLLKDLRAGIEADKHSYGMIVAAMSITMGLINAGAVTY
;
A
#
# COMPACT_ATOMS: atom_id res chain seq x y z
N MET A 1 54.88 -8.41 -31.69
CA MET A 1 55.07 -8.18 -30.24
C MET A 1 53.74 -8.33 -29.52
N PRO A 2 53.51 -9.36 -28.68
CA PRO A 2 52.29 -9.49 -27.89
C PRO A 2 52.56 -9.13 -26.42
N ALA A 3 52.06 -7.97 -25.97
CA ALA A 3 52.23 -7.49 -24.59
C ALA A 3 50.91 -7.04 -23.96
N SER A 4 49.81 -7.77 -24.17
CA SER A 4 48.47 -7.35 -23.71
C SER A 4 47.81 -8.26 -22.65
N ARG A 5 48.43 -9.36 -22.22
CA ARG A 5 47.77 -10.36 -21.35
C ARG A 5 48.18 -10.38 -19.87
N ARG A 6 48.91 -9.38 -19.36
CA ARG A 6 49.45 -9.40 -17.98
C ARG A 6 48.81 -8.42 -16.98
N TYR A 7 47.82 -7.61 -17.37
CA TYR A 7 47.22 -6.56 -16.52
C TYR A 7 45.71 -6.73 -16.24
N GLU A 8 45.12 -7.90 -16.49
CA GLU A 8 43.68 -8.13 -16.23
C GLU A 8 43.29 -8.30 -14.74
N PRO A 9 44.07 -8.95 -13.86
CA PRO A 9 43.57 -9.24 -12.51
C PRO A 9 43.40 -7.97 -11.68
N VAL A 10 44.35 -7.04 -11.72
CA VAL A 10 44.33 -5.81 -10.91
C VAL A 10 43.16 -4.90 -11.31
N ARG A 11 42.91 -4.69 -12.62
CA ARG A 11 41.76 -3.92 -13.10
C ARG A 11 40.42 -4.50 -12.63
N ARG A 12 40.28 -5.83 -12.62
CA ARG A 12 39.03 -6.47 -12.19
C ARG A 12 38.77 -6.29 -10.69
N PHE A 13 39.81 -6.23 -9.87
CA PHE A 13 39.69 -5.91 -8.44
C PHE A 13 39.36 -4.42 -8.22
N GLU A 14 40.02 -3.51 -8.94
CA GLU A 14 39.72 -2.07 -8.88
C GLU A 14 38.29 -1.78 -9.34
N GLU A 15 37.87 -2.27 -10.51
CA GLU A 15 36.50 -2.14 -11.03
C GLU A 15 35.44 -2.71 -10.06
N GLY A 16 35.74 -3.83 -9.40
CA GLY A 16 34.86 -4.42 -8.39
C GLY A 16 34.72 -3.56 -7.12
N THR A 17 35.81 -2.91 -6.68
CA THR A 17 35.80 -2.02 -5.50
C THR A 17 35.17 -0.66 -5.80
N GLU A 18 35.41 -0.09 -6.98
CA GLU A 18 34.76 1.14 -7.44
C GLU A 18 33.25 0.91 -7.65
N SER A 19 32.86 -0.20 -8.28
CA SER A 19 31.45 -0.58 -8.43
C SER A 19 30.72 -0.74 -7.10
N ASN A 20 31.39 -1.27 -6.07
CA ASN A 20 30.79 -1.41 -4.74
C ASN A 20 30.64 -0.04 -4.04
N LYS A 21 31.66 0.83 -4.12
CA LYS A 21 31.57 2.20 -3.59
C LYS A 21 30.47 3.02 -4.27
N ASP A 22 30.27 2.84 -5.57
CA ASP A 22 29.21 3.51 -6.32
C ASP A 22 27.81 3.03 -5.90
N LYS A 23 27.67 1.73 -5.61
CA LYS A 23 26.43 1.16 -5.07
C LYS A 23 26.15 1.65 -3.66
N GLU A 24 27.15 1.65 -2.79
CA GLU A 24 27.06 2.15 -1.42
C GLU A 24 26.71 3.66 -1.41
N GLY A 25 27.36 4.47 -2.24
CA GLY A 25 27.05 5.90 -2.38
C GLY A 25 25.63 6.15 -2.92
N LYS A 26 25.15 5.33 -3.87
CA LYS A 26 23.76 5.39 -4.36
C LYS A 26 22.75 4.95 -3.30
N LEU A 27 23.04 3.92 -2.52
CA LEU A 27 22.17 3.47 -1.43
C LEU A 27 22.02 4.57 -0.36
N LEU A 28 23.12 5.17 0.09
CA LEU A 28 23.11 6.20 1.12
C LEU A 28 22.39 7.48 0.68
N SER A 29 22.46 7.82 -0.62
CA SER A 29 21.77 8.99 -1.18
C SER A 29 20.28 8.75 -1.46
N THR A 30 19.88 7.51 -1.76
CA THR A 30 18.48 7.16 -2.06
C THR A 30 17.69 6.71 -0.83
N LEU A 31 18.36 6.26 0.24
CA LEU A 31 17.72 5.80 1.47
C LEU A 31 16.81 6.85 2.13
N PRO A 32 17.20 8.14 2.29
CA PRO A 32 16.33 9.15 2.88
C PRO A 32 15.04 9.35 2.07
N LEU A 33 15.14 9.29 0.74
CA LEU A 33 13.99 9.44 -0.16
C LEU A 33 13.05 8.24 -0.03
N TYR A 34 13.59 7.01 -0.05
CA TYR A 34 12.82 5.80 0.21
C TYR A 34 12.05 5.88 1.53
N LEU A 35 12.72 6.28 2.61
CA LEU A 35 12.10 6.44 3.93
C LEU A 35 10.98 7.50 3.91
N ALA A 36 11.17 8.59 3.17
CA ALA A 36 10.13 9.61 3.02
C ALA A 36 8.88 9.09 2.30
N TYR A 37 9.06 8.31 1.22
CA TYR A 37 7.95 7.66 0.50
C TYR A 37 7.22 6.64 1.39
N VAL A 38 7.96 5.79 2.10
CA VAL A 38 7.37 4.82 3.04
C VAL A 38 6.63 5.52 4.17
N ALA A 39 7.22 6.55 4.78
CA ALA A 39 6.58 7.33 5.84
C ALA A 39 5.31 8.01 5.34
N THR A 40 5.33 8.52 4.10
CA THR A 40 4.16 9.12 3.46
C THR A 40 3.06 8.08 3.21
N ALA A 41 3.39 6.90 2.67
CA ALA A 41 2.44 5.80 2.49
C ALA A 41 1.82 5.36 3.83
N VAL A 42 2.63 5.19 4.87
CA VAL A 42 2.16 4.81 6.22
C VAL A 42 1.27 5.90 6.81
N GLY A 43 1.63 7.18 6.64
CA GLY A 43 0.81 8.31 7.07
C GLY A 43 -0.54 8.35 6.36
N LEU A 44 -0.56 8.15 5.04
CA LEU A 44 -1.79 8.07 4.26
C LEU A 44 -2.65 6.87 4.64
N LEU A 45 -2.06 5.69 4.83
CA LEU A 45 -2.75 4.48 5.28
C LEU A 45 -3.35 4.68 6.68
N GLY A 46 -2.60 5.30 7.60
CA GLY A 46 -3.08 5.64 8.94
C GLY A 46 -4.24 6.64 8.89
N GLY A 47 -4.09 7.73 8.12
CA GLY A 47 -5.15 8.72 7.91
C GLY A 47 -6.40 8.10 7.30
N PHE A 48 -6.24 7.28 6.27
CA PHE A 48 -7.31 6.49 5.66
C PHE A 48 -8.02 5.62 6.71
N THR A 49 -7.27 4.88 7.53
CA THR A 49 -7.85 4.01 8.55
C THR A 49 -8.70 4.81 9.54
N VAL A 50 -8.23 5.97 9.99
CA VAL A 50 -8.98 6.85 10.90
C VAL A 50 -10.26 7.36 10.25
N VAL A 51 -10.17 7.87 9.02
CA VAL A 51 -11.33 8.37 8.27
C VAL A 51 -12.35 7.24 8.05
N TYR A 52 -11.88 6.08 7.64
CA TYR A 52 -12.71 4.91 7.38
C TYR A 52 -13.45 4.46 8.66
N MET A 53 -12.75 4.31 9.79
CA MET A 53 -13.35 3.96 11.08
C MET A 53 -14.35 5.01 11.60
N TYR A 54 -14.21 6.28 11.20
CA TYR A 54 -15.16 7.33 11.56
C TYR A 54 -16.45 7.27 10.72
N ILE A 55 -16.34 6.84 9.46
CA ILE A 55 -17.46 6.70 8.53
C ILE A 55 -18.22 5.39 8.76
N THR A 56 -17.53 4.31 9.13
CA THR A 56 -18.17 3.02 9.34
C THR A 56 -19.07 3.05 10.59
N PRO A 57 -20.30 2.51 10.51
CA PRO A 57 -21.29 2.66 11.58
C PRO A 57 -21.09 1.71 12.77
N TYR A 58 -20.01 0.92 12.79
CA TYR A 58 -19.70 -0.06 13.82
C TYR A 58 -18.24 0.04 14.27
N HIS A 59 -17.99 -0.29 15.55
CA HIS A 59 -16.66 -0.15 16.16
C HIS A 59 -15.76 -1.34 15.81
N GLU A 60 -15.11 -1.27 14.66
CA GLU A 60 -14.26 -2.34 14.11
C GLU A 60 -13.21 -2.83 15.10
N VAL A 61 -12.43 -1.94 15.70
CA VAL A 61 -11.38 -2.30 16.67
C VAL A 61 -11.96 -3.02 17.89
N ARG A 62 -13.15 -2.61 18.36
CA ARG A 62 -13.82 -3.26 19.50
C ARG A 62 -14.27 -4.67 19.13
N LEU A 63 -14.90 -4.82 17.96
CA LEU A 63 -15.35 -6.12 17.44
C LEU A 63 -14.17 -7.06 17.23
N ILE A 64 -13.08 -6.59 16.62
CA ILE A 64 -11.85 -7.37 16.40
C ILE A 64 -11.25 -7.82 17.73
N ARG A 65 -11.16 -6.93 18.72
CA ARG A 65 -10.69 -7.29 20.08
C ARG A 65 -11.61 -8.29 20.79
N ALA A 66 -12.89 -8.32 20.44
CA ALA A 66 -13.85 -9.30 20.92
C ALA A 66 -13.81 -10.64 20.15
N GLY A 67 -12.90 -10.80 19.18
CA GLY A 67 -12.74 -12.03 18.40
C GLY A 67 -13.63 -12.10 17.15
N ASN A 68 -14.26 -11.01 16.75
CA ASN A 68 -15.09 -10.95 15.55
C ASN A 68 -14.21 -11.01 14.29
N ARG A 69 -14.32 -12.13 13.57
CA ARG A 69 -13.58 -12.43 12.34
C ARG A 69 -14.14 -11.67 11.16
N ALA A 70 -15.46 -11.44 11.11
CA ALA A 70 -16.07 -10.68 10.03
C ALA A 70 -15.55 -9.23 9.99
N ALA A 71 -15.45 -8.57 11.15
CA ALA A 71 -14.85 -7.24 11.29
C ALA A 71 -13.36 -7.24 10.92
N ALA A 72 -12.61 -8.27 11.33
CA ALA A 72 -11.19 -8.40 11.01
C ALA A 72 -10.95 -8.57 9.49
N PHE A 73 -11.73 -9.42 8.82
CA PHE A 73 -11.63 -9.59 7.37
C PHE A 73 -12.01 -8.30 6.63
N SER A 74 -13.11 -7.66 7.02
CA SER A 74 -13.56 -6.41 6.42
C SER A 74 -12.47 -5.34 6.51
N LEU A 75 -12.01 -5.00 7.70
CA LEU A 75 -10.99 -3.96 7.89
C LEU A 75 -9.67 -4.36 7.22
N GLY A 76 -9.24 -5.62 7.37
CA GLY A 76 -8.02 -6.11 6.76
C GLY A 76 -8.01 -5.99 5.24
N GLY A 77 -9.08 -6.42 4.56
CA GLY A 77 -9.17 -6.29 3.10
C GLY A 77 -9.30 -4.84 2.62
N VAL A 78 -9.91 -3.98 3.44
CA VAL A 78 -9.95 -2.53 3.22
C VAL A 78 -8.55 -1.90 3.24
N LEU A 79 -7.73 -2.25 4.23
CA LEU A 79 -6.34 -1.80 4.33
C LEU A 79 -5.46 -2.37 3.22
N ILE A 80 -5.61 -3.66 2.88
CA ILE A 80 -4.86 -4.29 1.78
C ILE A 80 -5.20 -3.61 0.45
N GLY A 81 -6.48 -3.40 0.15
CA GLY A 81 -6.92 -2.74 -1.08
C GLY A 81 -6.33 -1.33 -1.22
N PHE A 82 -6.37 -0.53 -0.16
CA PHE A 82 -5.76 0.80 -0.18
C PHE A 82 -4.23 0.75 -0.32
N GLY A 83 -3.58 -0.21 0.36
CA GLY A 83 -2.15 -0.45 0.25
C GLY A 83 -1.68 -0.74 -1.19
N LEU A 84 -2.49 -1.46 -1.99
CA LEU A 84 -2.19 -1.71 -3.40
C LEU A 84 -2.15 -0.41 -4.21
N VAL A 85 -3.10 0.50 -3.96
CA VAL A 85 -3.13 1.80 -4.65
C VAL A 85 -1.96 2.66 -4.22
N LEU A 86 -1.63 2.69 -2.93
CA LEU A 86 -0.47 3.44 -2.44
C LEU A 86 0.84 2.93 -3.02
N ALA A 87 0.98 1.61 -3.21
CA ALA A 87 2.15 1.01 -3.84
C ALA A 87 2.29 1.47 -5.30
N SER A 88 1.20 1.46 -6.07
CA SER A 88 1.24 1.97 -7.45
C SER A 88 1.49 3.48 -7.48
N THR A 89 0.84 4.23 -6.61
CA THR A 89 1.00 5.69 -6.54
C THR A 89 2.44 6.06 -6.23
N ALA A 90 3.07 5.40 -5.25
CA ALA A 90 4.48 5.62 -4.92
C ALA A 90 5.44 5.22 -6.06
N ALA A 91 5.06 4.24 -6.89
CA ALA A 91 5.86 3.82 -8.03
C ALA A 91 5.83 4.81 -9.21
N HIS A 92 4.72 5.53 -9.38
CA HIS A 92 4.51 6.43 -10.53
C HIS A 92 4.54 7.93 -10.18
N SER A 93 4.56 8.28 -8.88
CA SER A 93 4.57 9.67 -8.44
C SER A 93 5.89 10.38 -8.77
N VAL A 94 5.80 11.59 -9.31
CA VAL A 94 6.96 12.42 -9.64
C VAL A 94 7.62 12.99 -8.38
N ASN A 95 6.84 13.23 -7.33
CA ASN A 95 7.29 13.70 -6.03
C ASN A 95 6.32 13.30 -4.90
N LEU A 96 6.70 13.55 -3.64
CA LEU A 96 5.89 13.21 -2.47
C LEU A 96 4.52 13.91 -2.43
N LEU A 97 4.44 15.16 -2.92
CA LEU A 97 3.16 15.88 -2.95
C LEU A 97 2.18 15.23 -3.92
N ASP A 98 2.69 14.81 -5.08
CA ASP A 98 1.93 14.10 -6.10
C ASP A 98 1.39 12.78 -5.55
N MET A 99 2.21 12.04 -4.79
CA MET A 99 1.78 10.85 -4.07
C MET A 99 0.67 11.13 -3.06
N VAL A 100 0.74 12.23 -2.31
CA VAL A 100 -0.30 12.62 -1.34
C VAL A 100 -1.62 12.94 -2.04
N LEU A 101 -1.58 13.67 -3.16
CA LEU A 101 -2.77 14.02 -3.94
C LEU A 101 -3.45 12.77 -4.50
N TRP A 102 -2.69 11.88 -5.15
CA TRP A 102 -3.21 10.61 -5.65
C TRP A 102 -3.68 9.68 -4.53
N GLY A 103 -2.98 9.65 -3.40
CA GLY A 103 -3.41 8.94 -2.20
C GLY A 103 -4.74 9.45 -1.65
N ALA A 104 -4.99 10.76 -1.70
CA ALA A 104 -6.26 11.35 -1.30
C ALA A 104 -7.40 11.00 -2.27
N VAL A 105 -7.15 10.99 -3.58
CA VAL A 105 -8.11 10.53 -4.59
C VAL A 105 -8.44 9.05 -4.38
N ALA A 106 -7.42 8.23 -4.16
CA ALA A 106 -7.56 6.82 -3.85
C ALA A 106 -8.38 6.57 -2.57
N LEU A 107 -8.18 7.40 -1.53
CA LEU A 107 -8.93 7.34 -0.28
C LEU A 107 -10.42 7.57 -0.55
N ALA A 108 -10.75 8.60 -1.33
CA ALA A 108 -12.12 8.88 -1.70
C ALA A 108 -12.75 7.72 -2.47
N PHE A 109 -12.02 7.15 -3.43
CA PHE A 109 -12.48 5.98 -4.18
C PHE A 109 -12.73 4.76 -3.28
N GLN A 110 -11.82 4.48 -2.35
CA GLN A 110 -11.96 3.34 -1.43
C GLN A 110 -13.19 3.49 -0.52
N ILE A 111 -13.49 4.70 -0.07
CA ILE A 111 -14.69 5.01 0.70
C ILE A 111 -15.96 4.76 -0.15
N LEU A 112 -15.95 5.16 -1.43
CA LEU A 112 -17.08 4.88 -2.33
C LEU A 112 -17.31 3.38 -2.51
N VAL A 113 -16.24 2.58 -2.59
CA VAL A 113 -16.34 1.10 -2.67
C VAL A 113 -17.00 0.53 -1.42
N PHE A 114 -16.66 1.03 -0.22
CA PHE A 114 -17.32 0.63 1.01
C PHE A 114 -18.82 0.99 0.99
N PHE A 115 -19.18 2.19 0.56
CA PHE A 115 -20.59 2.57 0.43
C PHE A 115 -21.33 1.70 -0.59
N ALA A 116 -20.69 1.35 -1.71
CA ALA A 116 -21.26 0.41 -2.66
C ALA A 116 -21.52 -0.96 -2.02
N ALA A 117 -20.57 -1.49 -1.24
CA ALA A 117 -20.76 -2.74 -0.50
C ALA A 117 -21.89 -2.63 0.54
N ALA A 118 -21.98 -1.51 1.27
CA ALA A 118 -23.04 -1.26 2.25
C ALA A 118 -24.43 -1.10 1.60
N LEU A 119 -24.49 -0.59 0.36
CA LEU A 119 -25.74 -0.49 -0.40
C LEU A 119 -26.19 -1.85 -0.95
N LEU A 120 -25.24 -2.68 -1.41
CA LEU A 120 -25.50 -4.04 -1.87
C LEU A 120 -25.95 -4.96 -0.71
N LEU A 121 -25.35 -4.77 0.47
CA LEU A 121 -25.62 -5.53 1.68
C LEU A 121 -26.27 -4.60 2.72
N LYS A 122 -27.58 -4.37 2.57
CA LYS A 122 -28.32 -3.43 3.44
C LYS A 122 -28.24 -3.78 4.94
N ASP A 123 -27.99 -5.04 5.26
CA ASP A 123 -27.81 -5.56 6.61
C ASP A 123 -26.32 -5.76 6.98
N LEU A 124 -25.39 -5.13 6.24
CA LEU A 124 -23.94 -5.28 6.42
C LEU A 124 -23.52 -5.10 7.88
N ARG A 125 -23.96 -4.02 8.51
CA ARG A 125 -23.66 -3.75 9.92
C ARG A 125 -24.08 -4.90 10.83
N ALA A 126 -25.34 -5.34 10.72
CA ALA A 126 -25.87 -6.41 11.55
C ALA A 126 -25.16 -7.75 11.27
N GLY A 127 -24.80 -8.00 10.01
CA GLY A 127 -24.01 -9.17 9.61
C GLY A 127 -22.61 -9.17 10.22
N ILE A 128 -21.91 -8.04 10.17
CA ILE A 128 -20.59 -7.88 10.78
C ILE A 128 -20.69 -7.99 12.31
N GLU A 129 -21.61 -7.29 12.97
CA GLU A 129 -21.79 -7.36 14.42
C GLU A 129 -22.13 -8.78 14.90
N ALA A 130 -22.84 -9.57 14.10
CA ALA A 130 -23.16 -10.97 14.37
C ALA A 130 -22.07 -11.99 13.99
N ASP A 131 -20.85 -11.53 13.65
CA ASP A 131 -19.71 -12.35 13.21
C ASP A 131 -20.03 -13.26 12.01
N LYS A 132 -20.88 -12.81 11.08
CA LYS A 132 -21.12 -13.54 9.83
C LYS A 132 -19.94 -13.33 8.88
N HIS A 133 -19.01 -14.28 8.83
CA HIS A 133 -17.73 -14.12 8.11
C HIS A 133 -17.90 -13.80 6.63
N SER A 134 -18.97 -14.28 5.99
CA SER A 134 -19.29 -13.98 4.59
C SER A 134 -19.37 -12.49 4.30
N TYR A 135 -19.92 -11.69 5.23
CA TYR A 135 -20.01 -10.23 5.09
C TYR A 135 -18.62 -9.57 5.15
N GLY A 136 -17.76 -10.04 6.06
CA GLY A 136 -16.39 -9.56 6.13
C GLY A 136 -15.58 -9.90 4.89
N MET A 137 -15.72 -11.13 4.40
CA MET A 137 -14.99 -11.63 3.23
C MET A 137 -15.40 -10.92 1.94
N ILE A 138 -16.68 -10.65 1.72
CA ILE A 138 -17.12 -9.96 0.49
C ILE A 138 -16.68 -8.50 0.47
N VAL A 139 -16.75 -7.80 1.60
CA VAL A 139 -16.21 -6.42 1.71
C VAL A 139 -14.70 -6.43 1.46
N ALA A 140 -13.98 -7.38 2.06
CA ALA A 140 -12.55 -7.55 1.85
C ALA A 140 -12.22 -7.77 0.36
N ALA A 141 -12.91 -8.71 -0.29
CA ALA A 141 -12.70 -9.05 -1.69
C ALA A 141 -12.98 -7.85 -2.61
N MET A 142 -14.14 -7.19 -2.44
CA MET A 142 -14.49 -6.00 -3.22
C MET A 142 -13.43 -4.91 -3.09
N SER A 143 -13.00 -4.65 -1.86
CA SER A 143 -11.97 -3.66 -1.58
C SER A 143 -10.63 -3.98 -2.24
N ILE A 144 -10.15 -5.21 -2.13
CA ILE A 144 -8.88 -5.65 -2.72
C ILE A 144 -8.95 -5.55 -4.24
N THR A 145 -10.04 -6.05 -4.84
CA THR A 145 -10.25 -6.00 -6.29
C THR A 145 -10.29 -4.56 -6.80
N MET A 146 -11.03 -3.67 -6.12
CA MET A 146 -11.12 -2.27 -6.52
C MET A 146 -9.81 -1.50 -6.29
N GLY A 147 -9.09 -1.82 -5.22
CA GLY A 147 -7.76 -1.30 -4.96
C GLY A 147 -6.77 -1.72 -6.06
N LEU A 148 -6.84 -2.97 -6.52
CA LEU A 148 -6.02 -3.45 -7.63
C LEU A 148 -6.35 -2.74 -8.96
N ILE A 149 -7.64 -2.54 -9.26
CA ILE A 149 -8.09 -1.81 -10.45
C ILE A 149 -7.58 -0.37 -10.40
N ASN A 150 -7.75 0.32 -9.27
CA ASN A 150 -7.32 1.70 -9.10
C ASN A 150 -5.78 1.81 -9.16
N ALA A 151 -5.06 0.84 -8.59
CA ALA A 151 -3.60 0.75 -8.72
C ALA A 151 -3.16 0.68 -10.19
N GLY A 152 -3.81 -0.12 -11.02
CA GLY A 152 -3.51 -0.19 -12.46
C GLY A 152 -3.92 1.06 -13.25
N ALA A 153 -4.92 1.82 -12.77
CA ALA A 153 -5.36 3.06 -13.42
C ALA A 153 -4.43 4.25 -13.17
N VAL A 154 -3.65 4.23 -12.07
CA VAL A 154 -2.67 5.28 -11.71
C VAL A 154 -1.34 5.10 -12.45
N THR A 155 -1.22 4.08 -13.30
CA THR A 155 -0.04 3.85 -14.15
C THR A 155 -0.01 4.86 -15.31
N TYR A 156 1.01 5.73 -15.35
CA TYR A 156 1.32 6.65 -16.44
C TYR A 156 2.43 6.14 -17.33
#